data_AF-A0A3M1LGM5-F1
#
_entry.id   AF-A0A3M1LGM5-F1
#
_cell.length_a   1.000
_cell.length_b   1.000
_cell.length_c   1.000
_cell.angle_alpha   90.00
_cell.angle_beta   90.00
_cell.angle_gamma   90.00
#
_symmetry.space_group_name_H-M   'P 1'
#
loop_
_entity.id
_entity.type
_entity.pdbx_description
1 polymer ?
#
loop_
_entity_poly.entity_id
_entity_poly.type
_entity_poly.pdbx_seq_one_letter_code
_entity_poly.pdbx_strand_id
1 'polypeptide(L)'
;VFVGYGFTKDQPRFGNSNAYYNDIAEFSSRGPLANGYPKPEILATGAYAFVPMLVNVKHANSEPVWLFGGTSMAGPIVSGASAIIIQALREKGVEPDPQLVKNILLASAKDINNEPFAQGHGVLDLTNALRYINNEEGSFIVYTNNTKEILDIIGYDKYNPKGLSYNLSSGLAASSWYAGFMENDKEAKFYIHNPSDSVLHVKIKPNKLELIDRLEINGTTEVRKIDPILNRTDAFAPNYIRLNKTDIPKGTELLVAKLRFPFETFMNMSDIYAHNLRISSLYLYEWNDANNDDKIWYNETRLVNRGGAYGTIQDLSVYDPLNRIKDDIVIGVY
;
A
#
# COMPACT_ATOMS: atom_id res chain seq x y z
N VAL A 1 6.65 -7.02 -7.29
CA VAL A 1 7.18 -8.37 -6.94
C VAL A 1 8.28 -8.71 -7.93
N PHE A 2 9.34 -9.41 -7.55
CA PHE A 2 10.33 -9.95 -8.50
C PHE A 2 9.88 -11.32 -9.01
N VAL A 3 9.14 -11.34 -10.11
CA VAL A 3 8.69 -12.54 -10.83
C VAL A 3 9.88 -13.28 -11.43
N GLY A 4 9.87 -14.62 -11.34
CA GLY A 4 10.94 -15.49 -11.85
C GLY A 4 12.10 -15.72 -10.87
N TYR A 5 12.01 -15.24 -9.63
CA TYR A 5 13.07 -15.34 -8.62
C TYR A 5 12.59 -15.89 -7.28
N GLY A 6 13.37 -16.79 -6.67
CA GLY A 6 13.03 -17.37 -5.36
C GLY A 6 11.65 -18.03 -5.36
N PHE A 7 10.78 -17.64 -4.41
CA PHE A 7 9.44 -18.22 -4.24
C PHE A 7 8.44 -17.88 -5.35
N THR A 8 8.80 -16.97 -6.28
CA THR A 8 7.96 -16.59 -7.43
C THR A 8 8.36 -17.32 -8.71
N LYS A 9 9.49 -18.04 -8.68
CA LYS A 9 10.00 -18.78 -9.84
C LYS A 9 9.09 -19.97 -10.14
N ASP A 10 8.73 -20.13 -11.41
CA ASP A 10 7.89 -21.22 -11.92
C ASP A 10 6.54 -21.33 -11.18
N GLN A 11 5.97 -20.18 -10.80
CA GLN A 11 4.68 -20.08 -10.11
C GLN A 11 3.68 -19.32 -10.99
N PRO A 12 2.72 -20.00 -11.65
CA PRO A 12 1.77 -19.38 -12.60
C PRO A 12 1.07 -18.13 -12.07
N ARG A 13 0.71 -18.11 -10.79
CA ARG A 13 0.01 -16.98 -10.14
C ARG A 13 0.77 -15.65 -10.17
N PHE A 14 2.06 -15.62 -10.52
CA PHE A 14 2.83 -14.37 -10.63
C PHE A 14 2.94 -13.84 -12.06
N GLY A 15 2.44 -14.58 -13.05
CA GLY A 15 2.62 -14.23 -14.45
C GLY A 15 4.09 -14.31 -14.87
N ASN A 16 4.49 -13.49 -15.84
CA ASN A 16 5.85 -13.51 -16.43
C ASN A 16 6.60 -12.16 -16.40
N SER A 17 6.06 -11.15 -15.70
CA SER A 17 6.53 -9.77 -15.84
C SER A 17 6.63 -9.03 -14.51
N ASN A 18 7.56 -8.07 -14.46
CA ASN A 18 7.77 -7.11 -13.36
C ASN A 18 7.36 -5.69 -13.75
N ALA A 19 6.48 -5.53 -14.74
CA ALA A 19 6.12 -4.22 -15.31
C ALA A 19 5.39 -3.30 -14.33
N TYR A 20 4.66 -3.85 -13.37
CA TYR A 20 3.83 -3.09 -12.43
C TYR A 20 4.51 -2.91 -11.08
N TYR A 21 4.36 -1.71 -10.53
CA TYR A 21 4.93 -1.26 -9.26
C TYR A 21 4.08 -0.12 -8.69
N ASN A 22 4.40 0.29 -7.46
CA ASN A 22 3.72 1.33 -6.68
C ASN A 22 2.29 1.02 -6.20
N ASP A 23 1.83 -0.23 -6.30
CA ASP A 23 0.62 -0.66 -5.62
C ASP A 23 0.88 -1.08 -4.18
N ILE A 24 -0.15 -0.98 -3.33
CA ILE A 24 -0.08 -1.33 -1.92
C ILE A 24 0.02 -2.86 -1.79
N ALA A 25 1.05 -3.31 -1.08
CA ALA A 25 1.27 -4.74 -0.83
C ALA A 25 0.12 -5.34 -0.02
N GLU A 26 -0.31 -6.56 -0.38
CA GLU A 26 -1.44 -7.26 0.26
C GLU A 26 -1.33 -7.43 1.77
N PHE A 27 -0.09 -7.60 2.27
CA PHE A 27 0.18 -7.82 3.69
C PHE A 27 0.22 -6.51 4.48
N SER A 28 0.18 -5.35 3.81
CA SER A 28 0.20 -4.05 4.46
C SER A 28 -1.10 -3.88 5.22
N SER A 29 -1.02 -3.82 6.55
CA SER A 29 -2.19 -3.52 7.37
C SER A 29 -2.74 -2.14 7.02
N ARG A 30 -4.07 -2.08 6.98
CA ARG A 30 -4.82 -0.87 6.69
C ARG A 30 -5.49 -0.39 7.96
N GLY A 31 -5.63 0.91 8.09
CA GLY A 31 -6.42 1.52 9.14
C GLY A 31 -7.93 1.43 8.85
N PRO A 32 -8.72 2.26 9.53
CA PRO A 32 -8.28 3.21 10.56
C PRO A 32 -7.88 2.51 11.86
N LEU A 33 -7.31 3.27 12.79
CA LEU A 33 -7.32 2.87 14.20
C LEU A 33 -8.76 2.75 14.71
N ALA A 34 -8.97 2.13 15.87
CA ALA A 34 -10.31 1.92 16.46
C ALA A 34 -11.13 3.20 16.66
N ASN A 35 -10.45 4.35 16.65
CA ASN A 35 -11.00 5.68 16.83
C ASN A 35 -11.21 6.45 15.51
N GLY A 36 -11.00 5.80 14.37
CA GLY A 36 -11.13 6.39 13.03
C GLY A 36 -9.87 7.07 12.50
N TYR A 37 -8.82 7.26 13.32
CA TYR A 37 -7.60 7.95 12.88
C TYR A 37 -6.89 7.17 11.76
N PRO A 38 -6.57 7.82 10.62
CA PRO A 38 -5.90 7.18 9.49
C PRO A 38 -4.51 6.65 9.85
N LYS A 39 -4.29 5.36 9.58
CA LYS A 39 -2.99 4.69 9.57
C LYS A 39 -2.92 3.76 8.36
N PRO A 40 -1.73 3.43 7.81
CA PRO A 40 -0.41 3.96 8.17
C PRO A 40 -0.29 5.47 7.89
N GLU A 41 0.77 6.12 8.36
CA GLU A 41 0.97 7.55 8.06
C GLU A 41 1.60 7.76 6.68
N ILE A 42 2.50 6.88 6.28
CA ILE A 42 3.24 6.95 5.01
C ILE A 42 3.56 5.53 4.53
N LEU A 43 3.66 5.35 3.22
CA LEU A 43 4.12 4.14 2.56
C LEU A 43 5.59 4.24 2.16
N ALA A 44 6.26 3.10 2.08
CA ALA A 44 7.57 2.95 1.44
C ALA A 44 7.69 1.54 0.82
N THR A 45 8.77 1.30 0.09
CA THR A 45 9.02 0.00 -0.56
C THR A 45 9.08 -1.13 0.47
N GLY A 46 8.06 -1.99 0.48
CA GLY A 46 8.01 -3.18 1.35
C GLY A 46 7.89 -4.51 0.59
N ALA A 47 7.49 -4.49 -0.67
CA ALA A 47 7.17 -5.68 -1.46
C ALA A 47 8.40 -6.25 -2.18
N TYR A 48 9.29 -6.83 -1.38
CA TYR A 48 10.51 -7.53 -1.78
C TYR A 48 11.64 -6.60 -2.26
N ALA A 49 12.79 -6.69 -1.62
CA ALA A 49 14.04 -6.04 -2.01
C ALA A 49 15.23 -6.88 -1.52
N PHE A 50 16.39 -6.72 -2.13
CA PHE A 50 17.61 -7.37 -1.64
C PHE A 50 18.09 -6.65 -0.37
N VAL A 51 18.26 -7.43 0.71
CA VAL A 51 18.80 -6.96 2.00
C VAL A 51 20.04 -7.75 2.35
N PRO A 52 21.02 -7.15 3.06
CA PRO A 52 22.20 -7.89 3.51
C PRO A 52 21.80 -9.01 4.49
N MET A 53 22.45 -10.16 4.36
CA MET A 53 22.42 -11.25 5.32
C MET A 53 23.70 -11.30 6.14
N LEU A 54 23.64 -11.97 7.29
CA LEU A 54 24.85 -12.31 8.02
C LEU A 54 25.73 -13.25 7.19
N VAL A 55 27.01 -12.91 7.06
CA VAL A 55 28.00 -13.68 6.28
C VAL A 55 28.24 -15.11 6.81
N ASN A 56 27.83 -15.40 8.04
CA ASN A 56 27.93 -16.72 8.67
C ASN A 56 26.63 -17.52 8.63
N VAL A 57 25.54 -17.00 8.02
CA VAL A 57 24.32 -17.78 7.82
C VAL A 57 24.59 -18.83 6.74
N LYS A 58 24.36 -20.08 7.12
CA LYS A 58 24.95 -21.30 6.61
C LYS A 58 24.37 -21.77 5.27
N HIS A 59 24.39 -20.93 4.25
CA HIS A 59 24.24 -21.38 2.86
C HIS A 59 25.60 -21.25 2.16
N ALA A 60 26.40 -22.31 2.29
CA ALA A 60 27.55 -22.50 1.43
C ALA A 60 27.06 -22.39 -0.03
N ASN A 61 27.52 -21.35 -0.74
CA ASN A 61 27.23 -21.00 -2.14
C ASN A 61 26.13 -19.95 -2.41
N SER A 62 25.66 -19.15 -1.44
CA SER A 62 24.83 -17.97 -1.74
C SER A 62 25.55 -16.65 -1.44
N GLU A 63 25.32 -15.64 -2.28
CA GLU A 63 25.67 -14.24 -1.98
C GLU A 63 25.07 -13.84 -0.61
N PRO A 64 25.72 -12.95 0.17
CA PRO A 64 25.27 -12.52 1.49
C PRO A 64 24.09 -11.53 1.40
N VAL A 65 23.10 -11.83 0.55
CA VAL A 65 21.90 -11.04 0.32
C VAL A 65 20.67 -11.95 0.26
N TRP A 66 19.54 -11.43 0.76
CA TRP A 66 18.26 -12.12 0.78
C TRP A 66 17.18 -11.26 0.14
N LEU A 67 16.22 -11.88 -0.53
CA LEU A 67 15.03 -11.17 -1.00
C LEU A 67 13.99 -11.05 0.13
N PHE A 68 13.96 -9.91 0.82
CA PHE A 68 13.13 -9.67 2.00
C PHE A 68 11.94 -8.78 1.68
N GLY A 69 10.78 -9.09 2.25
CA GLY A 69 9.58 -8.28 2.11
C GLY A 69 8.81 -8.18 3.44
N GLY A 70 8.03 -7.11 3.56
CA GLY A 70 7.23 -6.81 4.74
C GLY A 70 7.21 -5.32 5.05
N THR A 71 6.31 -4.90 5.92
CA THR A 71 6.37 -3.55 6.52
C THR A 71 7.66 -3.37 7.33
N SER A 72 8.25 -4.47 7.83
CA SER A 72 9.61 -4.51 8.40
C SER A 72 10.72 -4.11 7.43
N MET A 73 10.49 -4.12 6.11
CA MET A 73 11.38 -3.55 5.11
C MET A 73 11.10 -2.06 4.87
N ALA A 74 9.82 -1.67 4.84
CA ALA A 74 9.43 -0.27 4.67
C ALA A 74 9.90 0.61 5.85
N GLY A 75 9.81 0.11 7.09
CA GLY A 75 10.24 0.81 8.30
C GLY A 75 11.67 1.37 8.25
N PRO A 76 12.72 0.52 8.04
CA PRO A 76 14.10 1.01 7.97
C PRO A 76 14.36 1.94 6.78
N ILE A 77 13.63 1.83 5.66
CA ILE A 77 13.73 2.79 4.55
C ILE A 77 13.28 4.19 5.01
N VAL A 78 12.14 4.28 5.70
CA VAL A 78 11.65 5.56 6.26
C VAL A 78 12.59 6.08 7.34
N SER A 79 13.19 5.20 8.16
CA SER A 79 14.22 5.59 9.14
C SER A 79 15.47 6.18 8.47
N GLY A 80 15.95 5.57 7.38
CA GLY A 80 17.06 6.10 6.58
C GLY A 80 16.75 7.47 5.96
N ALA A 81 15.54 7.63 5.40
CA ALA A 81 15.09 8.92 4.89
C ALA A 81 14.98 9.99 6.00
N SER A 82 14.52 9.59 7.19
CA SER A 82 14.49 10.48 8.37
C SER A 82 15.90 10.95 8.75
N ALA A 83 16.90 10.06 8.71
CA ALA A 83 18.29 10.43 8.99
C ALA A 83 18.84 11.45 7.97
N ILE A 84 18.51 11.29 6.69
CA ILE A 84 18.89 12.25 5.63
C ILE A 84 18.22 13.61 5.86
N ILE A 85 16.94 13.64 6.22
CA ILE A 85 16.23 14.88 6.57
C ILE A 85 16.86 15.56 7.78
N ILE A 86 17.19 14.81 8.84
CA ILE A 86 17.87 15.32 10.04
C ILE A 86 19.22 15.94 9.68
N GLN A 87 19.99 15.29 8.81
CA GLN A 87 21.26 15.83 8.32
C GLN A 87 21.03 17.15 7.55
N ALA A 88 20.11 17.17 6.59
CA ALA A 88 19.83 18.34 5.78
C ALA A 88 19.35 19.54 6.62
N LEU A 89 18.51 19.30 7.64
CA LEU A 89 18.09 20.34 8.59
C LEU A 89 19.28 20.92 9.35
N ARG A 90 20.19 20.07 9.87
CA ARG A 90 21.39 20.52 10.58
C ARG A 90 22.33 21.32 9.70
N GLU A 91 22.50 20.92 8.44
CA GLU A 91 23.30 21.66 7.46
C GLU A 91 22.72 23.06 7.15
N LYS A 92 21.40 23.22 7.32
CA LYS A 92 20.70 24.51 7.25
C LYS A 92 20.69 25.30 8.57
N GLY A 93 21.32 24.78 9.63
CA GLY A 93 21.30 25.38 10.96
C GLY A 93 19.94 25.29 11.67
N VAL A 94 19.06 24.39 11.22
CA VAL A 94 17.76 24.13 11.85
C VAL A 94 17.91 22.95 12.82
N GLU A 95 17.57 23.16 14.09
CA GLU A 95 17.59 22.08 15.07
C GLU A 95 16.51 21.02 14.73
N PRO A 96 16.87 19.76 14.51
CA PRO A 96 15.90 18.73 14.14
C PRO A 96 14.98 18.38 15.31
N ASP A 97 13.68 18.60 15.11
CA ASP A 97 12.62 18.15 16.00
C ASP A 97 11.90 16.93 15.38
N PRO A 98 11.59 15.86 16.14
CA PRO A 98 10.90 14.69 15.60
C PRO A 98 9.57 14.99 14.91
N GLN A 99 8.81 15.98 15.40
CA GLN A 99 7.55 16.37 14.78
C GLN A 99 7.78 17.13 13.47
N LEU A 100 8.79 18.02 13.41
CA LEU A 100 9.21 18.68 12.17
C LEU A 100 9.63 17.64 11.12
N VAL A 101 10.51 16.69 11.47
CA VAL A 101 10.96 15.62 10.56
C VAL A 101 9.76 14.83 10.04
N LYS A 102 8.84 14.46 10.94
CA LYS A 102 7.61 13.77 10.57
C LYS A 102 6.73 14.60 9.63
N ASN A 103 6.49 15.88 9.92
CA ASN A 103 5.68 16.73 9.07
C ASN A 103 6.28 16.90 7.67
N ILE A 104 7.60 17.05 7.57
CA ILE A 104 8.29 17.11 6.29
C ILE A 104 8.06 15.80 5.51
N LEU A 105 8.25 14.64 6.15
CA LEU A 105 8.01 13.33 5.51
C LEU A 105 6.57 13.19 5.01
N LEU A 106 5.58 13.54 5.84
CA LEU A 106 4.18 13.36 5.52
C LEU A 106 3.67 14.36 4.48
N ALA A 107 4.00 15.65 4.63
CA ALA A 107 3.55 16.68 3.71
C ALA A 107 4.25 16.62 2.34
N SER A 108 5.43 16.00 2.26
CA SER A 108 6.14 15.81 0.98
C SER A 108 5.80 14.49 0.29
N ALA A 109 5.11 13.57 0.96
CA ALA A 109 4.76 12.27 0.41
C ALA A 109 3.94 12.38 -0.88
N LYS A 110 4.16 11.42 -1.77
CA LYS A 110 3.47 11.33 -3.06
C LYS A 110 2.16 10.56 -2.91
N ASP A 111 1.05 11.27 -3.03
CA ASP A 111 -0.29 10.66 -3.15
C ASP A 111 -0.33 9.73 -4.37
N ILE A 112 -0.78 8.49 -4.16
CA ILE A 112 -0.98 7.49 -5.20
C ILE A 112 -2.47 7.28 -5.53
N ASN A 113 -3.33 8.22 -5.12
CA ASN A 113 -4.78 8.21 -5.35
C ASN A 113 -5.44 6.89 -4.91
N ASN A 114 -4.95 6.31 -3.82
CA ASN A 114 -5.48 5.09 -3.23
C ASN A 114 -6.35 5.41 -2.00
N GLU A 115 -6.95 4.38 -1.39
CA GLU A 115 -7.77 4.54 -0.20
C GLU A 115 -6.98 5.23 0.94
N PRO A 116 -7.50 6.31 1.56
CA PRO A 116 -6.76 7.06 2.58
C PRO A 116 -6.29 6.21 3.77
N PHE A 117 -7.09 5.20 4.15
CA PHE A 117 -6.74 4.25 5.22
C PHE A 117 -5.74 3.16 4.82
N ALA A 118 -5.40 3.07 3.53
CA ALA A 118 -4.37 2.16 3.04
C ALA A 118 -3.06 2.90 2.76
N GLN A 119 -3.12 4.08 2.16
CA GLN A 119 -1.91 4.84 1.77
C GLN A 119 -1.44 5.87 2.80
N GLY A 120 -2.29 6.31 3.73
CA GLY A 120 -1.97 7.46 4.58
C GLY A 120 -1.76 8.72 3.74
N HIS A 121 -0.60 9.37 3.90
CA HIS A 121 -0.21 10.55 3.12
C HIS A 121 0.39 10.19 1.75
N GLY A 122 0.53 8.90 1.44
CA GLY A 122 1.11 8.43 0.19
C GLY A 122 2.49 7.81 0.39
N VAL A 123 3.24 7.72 -0.71
CA VAL A 123 4.56 7.07 -0.76
C VAL A 123 5.66 8.09 -0.42
N LEU A 124 6.63 7.66 0.40
CA LEU A 124 7.84 8.42 0.71
C LEU A 124 8.47 9.04 -0.55
N ASP A 125 8.60 10.36 -0.53
CA ASP A 125 9.28 11.14 -1.56
C ASP A 125 10.37 12.00 -0.92
N LEU A 126 11.55 11.40 -0.75
CA LEU A 126 12.70 12.07 -0.15
C LEU A 126 13.18 13.25 -1.00
N THR A 127 13.01 13.18 -2.33
CA THR A 127 13.36 14.29 -3.21
C THR A 127 12.51 15.50 -2.86
N ASN A 128 11.19 15.37 -2.82
CA ASN A 128 10.29 16.47 -2.48
C ASN A 128 10.54 17.02 -1.05
N ALA A 129 10.86 16.15 -0.08
CA ALA A 129 11.28 16.56 1.25
C ALA A 129 12.54 17.45 1.23
N LEU A 130 13.57 17.06 0.48
CA LEU A 130 14.82 17.81 0.36
C LEU A 130 14.65 19.13 -0.39
N ARG A 131 13.79 19.17 -1.41
CA ARG A 131 13.44 20.42 -2.12
C ARG A 131 12.87 21.45 -1.14
N TYR A 132 11.97 21.03 -0.26
CA TYR A 132 11.44 21.87 0.81
C TYR A 132 12.51 22.39 1.77
N ILE A 133 13.40 21.51 2.26
CA ILE A 133 14.48 21.91 3.19
C ILE A 133 15.49 22.85 2.51
N ASN A 134 15.68 22.71 1.20
CA ASN A 134 16.57 23.54 0.41
C ASN A 134 15.95 24.88 -0.03
N ASN A 135 14.73 25.18 0.40
CA ASN A 135 13.99 26.38 0.02
C ASN A 135 13.80 26.48 -1.51
N GLU A 136 13.67 25.34 -2.19
CA GLU A 136 13.42 25.35 -3.63
C GLU A 136 12.06 25.92 -3.97
N GLU A 137 12.00 26.70 -5.05
CA GLU A 137 10.77 27.33 -5.51
C GLU A 137 9.66 26.30 -5.78
N GLY A 138 8.45 26.63 -5.33
CA GLY A 138 7.26 25.79 -5.50
C GLY A 138 7.15 24.61 -4.54
N SER A 139 8.14 24.38 -3.67
CA SER A 139 8.02 23.42 -2.57
C SER A 139 7.25 24.05 -1.39
N PHE A 140 6.52 23.24 -0.64
CA PHE A 140 5.81 23.68 0.57
C PHE A 140 5.44 22.48 1.44
N ILE A 141 5.12 22.75 2.70
CA ILE A 141 4.46 21.76 3.57
C ILE A 141 3.11 22.30 4.05
N VAL A 142 2.20 21.37 4.33
CA VAL A 142 0.88 21.66 4.91
C VAL A 142 0.78 20.98 6.27
N TYR A 143 0.26 21.72 7.26
CA TYR A 143 0.04 21.21 8.61
C TYR A 143 -1.15 21.89 9.30
N THR A 144 -1.64 21.30 10.38
CA THR A 144 -2.63 21.89 11.29
C THR A 144 -2.09 21.92 12.72
N ASN A 145 -2.56 22.87 13.53
CA ASN A 145 -2.26 22.96 14.96
C ASN A 145 -3.39 22.39 15.84
N ASN A 146 -4.45 21.84 15.22
CA ASN A 146 -5.63 21.30 15.91
C ASN A 146 -5.44 19.84 16.37
N THR A 147 -4.21 19.43 16.63
CA THR A 147 -3.81 18.06 17.00
C THR A 147 -4.36 17.56 18.33
N LYS A 148 -4.91 18.43 19.18
CA LYS A 148 -5.42 18.04 20.51
C LYS A 148 -6.57 17.01 20.42
N GLU A 149 -7.38 17.04 19.36
CA GLU A 149 -8.41 16.01 19.13
C GLU A 149 -7.79 14.64 18.83
N ILE A 150 -6.64 14.56 18.14
CA ILE A 150 -6.03 13.27 17.76
C ILE A 150 -5.65 12.45 18.99
N LEU A 151 -5.20 13.08 20.09
CA LEU A 151 -4.69 12.39 21.29
C LEU A 151 -5.81 11.94 22.25
N ASP A 152 -6.84 12.76 22.43
CA ASP A 152 -8.05 12.38 23.17
C ASP A 152 -8.76 11.20 22.47
N ILE A 153 -8.70 11.17 21.14
CA ILE A 153 -9.27 10.13 20.27
C ILE A 153 -8.49 8.79 20.37
N ILE A 154 -7.17 8.76 20.64
CA ILE A 154 -6.41 7.49 20.84
C ILE A 154 -6.68 6.85 22.21
N GLY A 155 -7.47 7.49 23.08
CA GLY A 155 -7.74 6.97 24.42
C GLY A 155 -6.46 6.69 25.20
N TYR A 156 -5.40 7.45 24.94
CA TYR A 156 -4.06 7.17 25.47
C TYR A 156 -4.04 7.19 27.00
N ASP A 157 -4.90 8.00 27.62
CA ASP A 157 -5.13 8.00 29.07
C ASP A 157 -5.74 6.68 29.59
N LYS A 158 -6.53 5.96 28.79
CA LYS A 158 -7.09 4.64 29.14
C LYS A 158 -6.12 3.49 28.89
N TYR A 159 -5.14 3.68 28.01
CA TYR A 159 -4.18 2.66 27.58
C TYR A 159 -2.76 2.92 28.06
N ASN A 160 -2.54 3.76 29.09
CA ASN A 160 -1.21 4.06 29.63
C ASN A 160 -0.61 2.83 30.35
N PRO A 161 0.24 2.02 29.68
CA PRO A 161 0.86 0.89 30.32
C PRO A 161 2.10 1.45 31.01
N LYS A 162 1.97 1.77 32.31
CA LYS A 162 3.06 2.22 33.23
C LYS A 162 3.27 3.72 33.42
N GLY A 163 2.22 4.52 33.57
CA GLY A 163 2.32 5.82 34.27
C GLY A 163 3.30 6.83 33.64
N LEU A 164 3.55 6.74 32.33
CA LEU A 164 4.31 7.74 31.60
C LEU A 164 3.41 8.95 31.37
N SER A 165 3.65 10.05 32.08
CA SER A 165 2.99 11.33 31.79
C SER A 165 3.74 12.02 30.66
N TYR A 166 3.14 12.11 29.49
CA TYR A 166 3.65 12.95 28.41
C TYR A 166 2.94 14.29 28.45
N ASN A 167 3.69 15.36 28.73
CA ASN A 167 3.16 16.71 28.71
C ASN A 167 3.13 17.21 27.25
N LEU A 168 2.12 16.79 26.48
CA LEU A 168 1.97 17.27 25.11
C LEU A 168 1.39 18.69 25.13
N SER A 169 2.17 19.63 24.59
CA SER A 169 1.72 21.00 24.40
C SER A 169 0.55 21.04 23.40
N SER A 170 -0.48 21.81 23.72
CA SER A 170 -1.51 22.18 22.75
C SER A 170 -0.88 22.96 21.60
N GLY A 171 -1.31 22.71 20.36
CA GLY A 171 -0.84 23.45 19.18
C GLY A 171 0.32 22.81 18.43
N LEU A 172 0.57 21.51 18.61
CA LEU A 172 1.59 20.79 17.87
C LEU A 172 1.24 20.75 16.37
N ALA A 173 2.14 21.23 15.52
CA ALA A 173 1.96 21.15 14.09
C ALA A 173 1.94 19.68 13.64
N ALA A 174 0.88 19.24 12.96
CA ALA A 174 0.82 17.93 12.31
C ALA A 174 0.29 18.03 10.89
N SER A 175 0.92 17.31 9.97
CA SER A 175 0.44 17.16 8.59
C SER A 175 -0.79 16.25 8.48
N SER A 176 -0.99 15.36 9.46
CA SER A 176 -2.17 14.49 9.55
C SER A 176 -3.36 15.20 10.19
N TRP A 177 -4.54 15.06 9.59
CA TRP A 177 -5.81 15.50 10.18
C TRP A 177 -6.94 14.52 9.83
N TYR A 178 -7.87 14.33 10.77
CA TYR A 178 -9.05 13.49 10.58
C TYR A 178 -10.22 14.09 11.35
N ALA A 179 -11.31 14.38 10.63
CA ALA A 179 -12.49 15.05 11.18
C ALA A 179 -13.45 14.12 11.94
N GLY A 180 -13.20 12.80 11.93
CA GLY A 180 -14.19 11.83 12.41
C GLY A 180 -15.38 11.66 11.46
N PHE A 181 -16.39 10.95 11.95
CA PHE A 181 -17.72 10.96 11.35
C PHE A 181 -18.38 12.30 11.68
N MET A 182 -18.80 13.04 10.65
CA MET A 182 -19.41 14.36 10.84
C MET A 182 -20.93 14.22 10.94
N GLU A 183 -21.48 14.47 12.13
CA GLU A 183 -22.94 14.61 12.34
C GLU A 183 -23.41 16.07 12.15
N ASN A 184 -22.50 17.04 12.24
CA ASN A 184 -22.73 18.48 12.09
C ASN A 184 -21.56 19.11 11.32
N ASP A 185 -21.71 20.37 10.90
CA ASP A 185 -20.64 21.15 10.27
C ASP A 185 -19.41 21.26 11.18
N LYS A 186 -18.23 21.01 10.61
CA LYS A 186 -16.92 21.17 11.26
C LYS A 186 -16.01 22.02 10.38
N GLU A 187 -15.15 22.79 11.02
CA GLU A 187 -14.11 23.58 10.36
C GLU A 187 -12.73 23.11 10.84
N ALA A 188 -11.75 23.08 9.94
CA ALA A 188 -10.35 22.92 10.29
C ALA A 188 -9.50 23.99 9.61
N LYS A 189 -8.49 24.47 10.34
CA LYS A 189 -7.50 25.40 9.83
C LYS A 189 -6.23 24.66 9.50
N PHE A 190 -5.73 24.90 8.28
CA PHE A 190 -4.46 24.39 7.80
C PHE A 190 -3.56 25.56 7.46
N TYR A 191 -2.27 25.35 7.66
CA TYR A 191 -1.21 26.29 7.40
C TYR A 191 -0.37 25.74 6.27
N ILE A 192 -0.07 26.59 5.29
CA ILE A 192 0.86 26.28 4.21
C ILE A 192 2.12 27.08 4.49
N HIS A 193 3.27 26.40 4.58
CA HIS A 193 4.56 27.06 4.74
C HIS A 193 5.32 27.02 3.42
N ASN A 194 5.55 28.20 2.85
CA ASN A 194 6.46 28.42 1.73
C ASN A 194 7.87 28.67 2.28
N PRO A 195 8.85 27.78 2.04
CA PRO A 195 10.20 27.95 2.55
C PRO A 195 11.04 28.93 1.71
N SER A 196 10.54 29.35 0.54
CA SER A 196 11.25 30.22 -0.41
C SER A 196 10.76 31.68 -0.36
N ASP A 197 11.57 32.60 -0.87
CA ASP A 197 11.18 34.02 -1.03
C ASP A 197 10.29 34.26 -2.26
N SER A 198 10.12 33.25 -3.10
CA SER A 198 9.33 33.32 -4.34
C SER A 198 7.84 33.15 -4.07
N VAL A 199 6.99 33.79 -4.88
CA VAL A 199 5.52 33.73 -4.71
C VAL A 199 5.03 32.30 -4.94
N LEU A 200 4.37 31.73 -3.92
CA LEU A 200 3.73 30.43 -4.01
C LEU A 200 2.26 30.58 -4.40
N HIS A 201 1.90 30.06 -5.58
CA HIS A 201 0.51 29.96 -6.02
C HIS A 201 -0.10 28.62 -5.61
N VAL A 202 -1.00 28.63 -4.63
CA VAL A 202 -1.65 27.42 -4.12
C VAL A 202 -3.09 27.34 -4.62
N LYS A 203 -3.48 26.16 -5.12
CA LYS A 203 -4.87 25.85 -5.47
C LYS A 203 -5.39 24.76 -4.53
N ILE A 204 -6.37 25.11 -3.71
CA ILE A 204 -7.09 24.17 -2.85
C ILE A 204 -8.29 23.63 -3.64
N LYS A 205 -8.44 22.30 -3.66
CA LYS A 205 -9.59 21.64 -4.29
C LYS A 205 -10.18 20.63 -3.31
N PRO A 206 -11.51 20.62 -3.09
CA PRO A 206 -12.14 19.51 -2.41
C PRO A 206 -12.06 18.26 -3.31
N ASN A 207 -11.69 17.13 -2.73
CA ASN A 207 -11.77 15.82 -3.37
C ASN A 207 -12.79 14.96 -2.61
N LYS A 208 -13.60 14.22 -3.35
CA LYS A 208 -14.60 13.29 -2.81
C LYS A 208 -14.40 11.94 -3.47
N LEU A 209 -14.28 10.90 -2.64
CA LEU A 209 -14.33 9.53 -3.11
C LEU A 209 -15.79 9.10 -3.22
N GLU A 210 -16.18 8.58 -4.38
CA GLU A 210 -17.52 8.04 -4.60
C GLU A 210 -17.48 6.75 -5.39
N LEU A 211 -18.42 5.86 -5.09
CA LEU A 211 -18.59 4.61 -5.83
C LEU A 211 -19.22 4.94 -7.19
N ILE A 212 -18.45 4.76 -8.27
CA ILE A 212 -18.92 5.01 -9.63
C ILE A 212 -19.78 3.85 -10.13
N ASP A 213 -19.32 2.62 -9.92
CA ASP A 213 -20.02 1.41 -10.36
C ASP A 213 -19.64 0.20 -9.49
N ARG A 214 -20.45 -0.86 -9.55
CA ARG A 214 -20.18 -2.13 -8.88
C ARG A 214 -20.56 -3.30 -9.77
N LEU A 215 -19.57 -4.14 -10.06
CA LEU A 215 -19.75 -5.45 -10.68
C LEU A 215 -19.63 -6.57 -9.63
N GLU A 216 -20.59 -7.47 -9.60
CA GLU A 216 -20.57 -8.68 -8.75
C GLU A 216 -20.62 -9.93 -9.64
N ILE A 217 -19.70 -10.86 -9.39
CA ILE A 217 -19.58 -12.13 -10.13
C ILE A 217 -19.62 -13.26 -9.11
N ASN A 218 -20.51 -14.22 -9.32
CA ASN A 218 -20.63 -15.43 -8.50
C ASN A 218 -20.16 -16.65 -9.28
N GLY A 219 -19.46 -17.56 -8.61
CA GLY A 219 -18.95 -18.77 -9.24
C GLY A 219 -18.32 -19.73 -8.24
N THR A 220 -17.85 -20.86 -8.75
CA THR A 220 -17.13 -21.88 -7.98
C THR A 220 -15.76 -22.08 -8.60
N THR A 221 -14.73 -22.12 -7.76
CA THR A 221 -13.34 -22.32 -8.19
C THR A 221 -12.94 -23.78 -8.14
N GLU A 222 -12.05 -24.18 -9.04
CA GLU A 222 -11.37 -25.47 -8.99
C GLU A 222 -10.15 -25.36 -8.07
N VAL A 223 -10.13 -26.16 -7.00
CA VAL A 223 -8.99 -26.23 -6.08
C VAL A 223 -7.81 -26.88 -6.81
N ARG A 224 -6.63 -26.25 -6.74
CA ARG A 224 -5.39 -26.81 -7.31
C ARG A 224 -5.52 -27.14 -8.81
N LYS A 225 -6.20 -26.26 -9.55
CA LYS A 225 -6.24 -26.33 -11.02
C LYS A 225 -4.82 -26.36 -11.59
N ILE A 226 -4.44 -27.42 -12.28
CA ILE A 226 -3.09 -27.57 -12.86
C ILE A 226 -2.92 -26.56 -14.00
N ASP A 227 -1.76 -25.93 -14.05
CA ASP A 227 -1.35 -25.13 -15.21
C ASP A 227 -0.89 -26.07 -16.35
N PRO A 228 -1.56 -26.06 -17.51
CA PRO A 228 -1.27 -27.01 -18.58
C PRO A 228 0.02 -26.71 -19.34
N ILE A 229 0.62 -25.52 -19.16
CA ILE A 229 1.85 -25.12 -19.88
C ILE A 229 3.08 -25.60 -19.12
N LEU A 230 3.09 -25.48 -17.79
CA LEU A 230 4.26 -25.86 -16.99
C LEU A 230 4.50 -27.37 -16.89
N ASN A 231 3.57 -28.20 -17.39
CA ASN A 231 3.66 -29.66 -17.43
C ASN A 231 4.18 -30.29 -16.12
N ARG A 232 3.67 -29.78 -14.99
CA ARG A 232 4.07 -30.15 -13.64
C ARG A 232 2.83 -30.34 -12.77
N THR A 233 2.88 -31.29 -11.85
CA THR A 233 1.75 -31.64 -10.97
C THR A 233 1.62 -30.71 -9.75
N ASP A 234 2.61 -29.84 -9.51
CA ASP A 234 2.67 -28.90 -8.40
C ASP A 234 2.58 -27.43 -8.84
N ALA A 235 2.32 -27.18 -10.12
CA ALA A 235 2.10 -25.87 -10.69
C ALA A 235 0.60 -25.61 -10.86
N PHE A 236 0.04 -24.76 -10.01
CA PHE A 236 -1.39 -24.45 -10.04
C PHE A 236 -1.65 -23.12 -10.74
N ALA A 237 -2.59 -23.09 -11.68
CA ALA A 237 -3.12 -21.89 -12.30
C ALA A 237 -4.23 -21.28 -11.43
N PRO A 238 -4.31 -19.95 -11.34
CA PRO A 238 -5.51 -19.29 -10.83
C PRO A 238 -6.76 -19.67 -11.63
N ASN A 239 -7.91 -19.57 -10.98
CA ASN A 239 -9.21 -19.52 -11.63
C ASN A 239 -9.37 -18.12 -12.21
N TYR A 240 -9.18 -17.97 -13.51
CA TYR A 240 -9.23 -16.69 -14.20
C TYR A 240 -10.67 -16.25 -14.52
N ILE A 241 -10.93 -14.96 -14.28
CA ILE A 241 -12.16 -14.25 -14.58
C ILE A 241 -11.76 -13.02 -15.40
N ARG A 242 -12.13 -13.00 -16.69
CA ARG A 242 -11.85 -11.86 -17.58
C ARG A 242 -12.80 -10.71 -17.25
N LEU A 243 -12.25 -9.51 -17.16
CA LEU A 243 -12.99 -8.25 -17.09
C LEU A 243 -12.69 -7.49 -18.38
N ASN A 244 -13.70 -7.16 -19.18
CA ASN A 244 -13.44 -6.33 -20.35
C ASN A 244 -13.13 -4.93 -19.86
N LYS A 245 -12.17 -4.26 -20.50
CA LYS A 245 -11.84 -2.87 -20.14
C LYS A 245 -13.03 -1.91 -20.30
N THR A 246 -13.99 -2.26 -21.15
CA THR A 246 -15.27 -1.55 -21.33
C THR A 246 -16.20 -1.67 -20.11
N ASP A 247 -16.02 -2.69 -19.27
CA ASP A 247 -16.80 -2.89 -18.05
C ASP A 247 -16.33 -1.96 -16.92
N ILE A 248 -15.21 -1.25 -17.12
CA ILE A 248 -14.66 -0.27 -16.17
C ILE A 248 -15.10 1.13 -16.62
N PRO A 249 -15.89 1.85 -15.81
CA PRO A 249 -16.36 3.19 -16.16
C PRO A 249 -15.22 4.15 -16.51
N LYS A 250 -15.45 5.02 -17.50
CA LYS A 250 -14.52 6.10 -17.81
C LYS A 250 -14.36 7.02 -16.59
N GLY A 251 -13.13 7.45 -16.32
CA GLY A 251 -12.83 8.29 -15.17
C GLY A 251 -12.66 7.53 -13.85
N THR A 252 -12.62 6.19 -13.85
CA THR A 252 -12.23 5.41 -12.67
C THR A 252 -10.79 5.74 -12.26
N GLU A 253 -10.63 6.39 -11.11
CA GLU A 253 -9.34 6.69 -10.49
C GLU A 253 -8.84 5.56 -9.57
N LEU A 254 -9.73 4.68 -9.12
CA LEU A 254 -9.42 3.58 -8.23
C LEU A 254 -10.34 2.39 -8.50
N LEU A 255 -9.75 1.23 -8.81
CA LEU A 255 -10.45 -0.06 -8.86
C LEU A 255 -10.14 -0.84 -7.59
N VAL A 256 -11.18 -1.36 -6.93
CA VAL A 256 -11.06 -2.23 -5.77
C VAL A 256 -11.71 -3.56 -6.09
N ALA A 257 -10.92 -4.63 -6.11
CA ALA A 257 -11.42 -5.99 -6.30
C ALA A 257 -11.53 -6.68 -4.93
N LYS A 258 -12.69 -7.28 -4.65
CA LYS A 258 -12.94 -8.00 -3.40
C LYS A 258 -13.40 -9.42 -3.69
N LEU A 259 -12.68 -10.40 -3.18
CA LEU A 259 -13.10 -11.79 -3.14
C LEU A 259 -13.75 -12.05 -1.79
N ARG A 260 -14.98 -12.56 -1.81
CA ARG A 260 -15.68 -13.06 -0.63
C ARG A 260 -15.94 -14.53 -0.82
N PHE A 261 -15.61 -15.33 0.18
CA PHE A 261 -15.93 -16.74 0.16
C PHE A 261 -16.56 -17.16 1.50
N PRO A 262 -17.39 -18.21 1.48
CA PRO A 262 -18.08 -18.64 2.67
C PRO A 262 -17.12 -19.09 3.79
N PHE A 263 -17.52 -18.92 5.04
CA PHE A 263 -16.66 -19.25 6.19
C PHE A 263 -16.37 -20.75 6.26
N GLU A 264 -17.34 -21.57 5.87
CA GLU A 264 -17.24 -23.04 5.78
C GLU A 264 -16.17 -23.51 4.79
N THR A 265 -15.79 -22.69 3.80
CA THR A 265 -14.71 -23.01 2.85
C THR A 265 -13.34 -22.48 3.31
N PHE A 266 -13.30 -21.44 4.17
CA PHE A 266 -12.06 -20.84 4.68
C PHE A 266 -11.32 -21.76 5.66
N MET A 267 -12.07 -22.32 6.59
CA MET A 267 -11.51 -23.22 7.59
C MET A 267 -11.88 -24.64 7.19
N ASN A 268 -10.99 -25.31 6.46
CA ASN A 268 -11.13 -26.75 6.25
C ASN A 268 -11.22 -27.40 7.64
N MET A 269 -12.39 -27.96 7.96
CA MET A 269 -12.74 -28.53 9.26
C MET A 269 -11.96 -29.83 9.50
N SER A 270 -10.64 -29.76 9.67
CA SER A 270 -9.86 -30.87 10.21
C SER A 270 -10.00 -30.92 11.73
N ASP A 271 -9.74 -32.09 12.32
CA ASP A 271 -9.82 -32.34 13.77
C ASP A 271 -8.95 -31.38 14.63
N ILE A 272 -7.98 -30.71 14.00
CA ILE A 272 -7.11 -29.72 14.63
C ILE A 272 -7.37 -28.34 14.00
N TYR A 273 -7.74 -27.36 14.84
CA TYR A 273 -7.96 -25.97 14.45
C TYR A 273 -6.75 -25.42 13.68
N ALA A 274 -7.00 -24.81 12.52
CA ALA A 274 -6.01 -24.14 11.67
C ALA A 274 -4.85 -25.00 11.12
N HIS A 275 -4.88 -26.33 11.25
CA HIS A 275 -3.75 -27.21 10.87
C HIS A 275 -3.43 -27.20 9.36
N ASN A 276 -4.42 -26.89 8.52
CA ASN A 276 -4.29 -26.82 7.07
C ASN A 276 -4.94 -25.55 6.50
N LEU A 277 -4.73 -24.39 7.12
CA LEU A 277 -5.20 -23.12 6.55
C LEU A 277 -4.67 -22.96 5.13
N ARG A 278 -5.57 -23.04 4.15
CA ARG A 278 -5.29 -22.68 2.76
C ARG A 278 -6.03 -21.39 2.49
N ILE A 279 -5.28 -20.32 2.33
CA ILE A 279 -5.85 -19.04 1.92
C ILE A 279 -6.17 -19.11 0.43
N SER A 280 -7.37 -18.69 0.06
CA SER A 280 -7.60 -18.24 -1.31
C SER A 280 -7.03 -16.83 -1.43
N SER A 281 -6.28 -16.59 -2.50
CA SER A 281 -5.68 -15.30 -2.78
C SER A 281 -6.26 -14.72 -4.06
N LEU A 282 -6.40 -13.39 -4.08
CA LEU A 282 -6.91 -12.62 -5.19
C LEU A 282 -5.75 -12.00 -5.96
N TYR A 283 -5.78 -12.07 -7.28
CA TYR A 283 -4.76 -11.49 -8.14
C TYR A 283 -5.42 -10.68 -9.23
N LEU A 284 -4.81 -9.56 -9.62
CA LEU A 284 -5.19 -8.77 -10.78
C LEU A 284 -4.02 -8.74 -11.76
N TYR A 285 -4.32 -9.07 -13.00
CA TYR A 285 -3.36 -9.13 -14.10
C TYR A 285 -3.76 -8.17 -15.22
N GLU A 286 -2.76 -7.64 -15.91
CA GLU A 286 -2.89 -7.30 -17.32
C GLU A 286 -2.71 -8.59 -18.12
N TRP A 287 -3.57 -8.84 -19.09
CA TRP A 287 -3.48 -9.99 -19.98
C TRP A 287 -3.53 -9.54 -21.44
N ASN A 288 -2.58 -10.05 -22.22
CA ASN A 288 -2.50 -9.87 -23.66
C ASN A 288 -2.46 -11.25 -24.30
N ASP A 289 -3.45 -11.56 -25.14
CA ASP A 289 -3.50 -12.82 -25.91
C ASP A 289 -2.45 -12.78 -27.04
N ALA A 290 -1.21 -13.08 -26.68
CA ALA A 290 -0.07 -12.96 -27.58
C ALA A 290 -0.10 -14.00 -28.71
N ASN A 291 -0.76 -15.13 -28.49
CA ASN A 291 -0.81 -16.24 -29.44
C ASN A 291 -2.14 -16.34 -30.22
N ASN A 292 -3.15 -15.52 -29.87
CA ASN A 292 -4.48 -15.47 -30.47
C ASN A 292 -5.30 -16.77 -30.30
N ASP A 293 -5.19 -17.45 -29.15
CA ASP A 293 -6.00 -18.64 -28.82
C ASP A 293 -7.17 -18.36 -27.89
N ASP A 294 -7.35 -17.10 -27.48
CA ASP A 294 -8.36 -16.60 -26.53
C ASP A 294 -8.35 -17.36 -25.19
N LYS A 295 -7.20 -17.91 -24.79
CA LYS A 295 -7.02 -18.60 -23.51
C LYS A 295 -6.06 -17.82 -22.64
N ILE A 296 -6.40 -17.74 -21.35
CA ILE A 296 -5.58 -17.02 -20.38
C ILE A 296 -4.48 -17.93 -19.86
N TRP A 297 -3.24 -17.59 -20.21
CA TRP A 297 -2.05 -18.31 -19.78
C TRP A 297 -1.13 -17.49 -18.88
N TYR A 298 -0.42 -18.14 -17.97
CA TYR A 298 0.46 -17.42 -17.04
C TYR A 298 1.62 -16.70 -17.76
N ASN A 299 2.07 -17.24 -18.89
CA ASN A 299 3.10 -16.63 -19.73
C ASN A 299 2.57 -15.49 -20.61
N GLU A 300 1.30 -15.12 -20.45
CA GLU A 300 0.63 -13.99 -21.11
C GLU A 300 0.05 -13.00 -20.09
N THR A 301 0.13 -13.32 -18.80
CA THR A 301 -0.31 -12.43 -17.72
C THR A 301 0.86 -11.67 -17.09
N ARG A 302 0.61 -10.42 -16.76
CA ARG A 302 1.51 -9.57 -16.00
C ARG A 302 0.82 -9.18 -14.70
N LEU A 303 1.39 -9.59 -13.57
CA LEU A 303 0.83 -9.28 -12.27
C LEU A 303 0.84 -7.76 -12.04
N VAL A 304 -0.33 -7.19 -11.79
CA VAL A 304 -0.50 -5.78 -11.42
C VAL A 304 -0.47 -5.65 -9.90
N ASN A 305 -1.43 -6.28 -9.22
CA ASN A 305 -1.50 -6.31 -7.76
C ASN A 305 -2.12 -7.64 -7.28
N ARG A 306 -1.98 -7.94 -5.99
CA ARG A 306 -2.58 -9.11 -5.34
C ARG A 306 -3.11 -8.77 -3.95
N GLY A 307 -4.02 -9.61 -3.47
CA GLY A 307 -4.70 -9.54 -2.19
C GLY A 307 -4.67 -10.91 -1.51
N GLY A 308 -4.27 -10.93 -0.24
CA GLY A 308 -4.08 -12.15 0.53
C GLY A 308 -4.04 -11.86 2.02
N ALA A 309 -5.02 -12.39 2.73
CA ALA A 309 -5.26 -12.22 4.15
C ALA A 309 -5.78 -13.53 4.74
N TYR A 310 -5.50 -13.75 6.02
CA TYR A 310 -6.06 -14.85 6.80
C TYR A 310 -7.49 -14.53 7.22
N GLY A 311 -8.42 -14.50 6.26
CA GLY A 311 -9.85 -14.28 6.48
C GLY A 311 -10.69 -14.64 5.26
N THR A 312 -12.02 -14.50 5.38
CA THR A 312 -13.01 -14.80 4.32
C THR A 312 -13.12 -13.73 3.24
N ILE A 313 -12.37 -12.64 3.38
CA ILE A 313 -12.36 -11.51 2.45
C ILE A 313 -10.92 -11.26 2.03
N GLN A 314 -10.71 -11.22 0.72
CA GLN A 314 -9.47 -10.75 0.11
C GLN A 314 -9.75 -9.48 -0.65
N ASP A 315 -8.86 -8.51 -0.56
CA ASP A 315 -8.99 -7.26 -1.28
C ASP A 315 -7.66 -6.79 -1.85
N LEU A 316 -7.76 -6.18 -3.03
CA LEU A 316 -6.68 -5.43 -3.65
C LEU A 316 -7.25 -4.17 -4.26
N SER A 317 -6.41 -3.14 -4.36
CA SER A 317 -6.73 -1.90 -5.04
C SER A 317 -5.67 -1.57 -6.09
N VAL A 318 -6.13 -0.97 -7.19
CA VAL A 318 -5.27 -0.48 -8.28
C VAL A 318 -5.73 0.93 -8.61
N TYR A 319 -4.84 1.89 -8.36
CA TYR A 319 -5.09 3.28 -8.74
C TYR A 319 -4.90 3.45 -10.25
N ASP A 320 -5.64 4.39 -10.84
CA ASP A 320 -5.61 4.77 -12.25
C ASP A 320 -5.56 3.58 -13.24
N PRO A 321 -6.49 2.61 -13.11
CA PRO A 321 -6.41 1.33 -13.82
C PRO A 321 -6.46 1.50 -15.34
N LEU A 322 -7.29 2.42 -15.86
CA LEU A 322 -7.51 2.59 -17.29
C LEU A 322 -6.29 3.16 -18.04
N ASN A 323 -5.48 3.98 -17.36
CA ASN A 323 -4.26 4.57 -17.92
C ASN A 323 -3.03 3.69 -17.70
N ARG A 324 -2.96 2.97 -16.56
CA ARG A 324 -1.80 2.12 -16.22
C ARG A 324 -1.83 0.76 -16.93
N ILE A 325 -3.01 0.17 -17.11
CA ILE A 325 -3.17 -1.15 -17.74
C ILE A 325 -3.55 -0.96 -19.19
N LYS A 326 -2.75 -1.49 -20.12
CA LYS A 326 -2.95 -1.24 -21.56
C LYS A 326 -3.94 -2.23 -22.16
N ASP A 327 -3.70 -3.51 -21.88
CA ASP A 327 -4.50 -4.63 -22.40
C ASP A 327 -5.70 -4.95 -21.47
N ASP A 328 -6.25 -6.16 -21.58
CA ASP A 328 -7.41 -6.59 -20.80
C ASP A 328 -7.06 -6.85 -19.33
N ILE A 329 -8.04 -6.69 -18.45
CA ILE A 329 -7.90 -7.01 -17.02
C ILE A 329 -8.40 -8.42 -16.77
N VAL A 330 -7.61 -9.19 -16.03
CA VAL A 330 -8.00 -10.51 -15.56
C VAL A 330 -7.89 -10.57 -14.05
N ILE A 331 -8.92 -11.11 -13.41
CA ILE A 331 -8.89 -11.48 -11.99
C ILE A 331 -8.55 -12.96 -11.87
N GLY A 332 -7.56 -13.30 -11.05
CA GLY A 332 -7.26 -14.68 -10.69
C GLY A 332 -7.66 -14.98 -9.24
N VAL A 333 -8.38 -16.07 -9.04
CA VAL A 333 -8.62 -16.65 -7.71
C VAL A 333 -7.78 -17.91 -7.55
N TYR A 334 -6.81 -17.87 -6.64
CA TYR A 334 -5.81 -18.92 -6.44
C TYR A 334 -6.00 -19.64 -5.11
#